data_AF-E2S1Y0-F1
#
_entry.id   AF-E2S1Y0-F1
#
_cell.length_a   1.000
_cell.length_b   1.000
_cell.length_c   1.000
_cell.angle_alpha   90.00
_cell.angle_beta   90.00
_cell.angle_gamma   90.00
#
_symmetry.space_group_name_H-M   'P 1'
#
loop_
_entity.id
_entity.type
_entity.pdbx_description
1 polymer ?
#
loop_
_entity_poly.entity_id
_entity_poly.type
_entity_poly.pdbx_seq_one_letter_code
_entity_poly.pdbx_strand_id
1 'polypeptide(L)'
;MPEVIETWRREIPGEAYAHGQIWTQASASDARKHTTPNTVTHFQYSYDRARRGLRGIKEQVAKAKRAVDGEIAIKRNRYFDLSTPNKKVNYALAAKHRALAGIKGYETDLTALPAQEVIGHYRRLFRTWPPLGRHLISSPVGLGRKVIYHHA
;
A
#
# COMPACT_ATOMS: atom_id res chain seq x y z
N MET A 1 3.66 9.55 0.25
CA MET A 1 2.42 8.88 0.71
C MET A 1 1.29 9.41 -0.18
N PRO A 2 0.04 8.93 -0.07
CA PRO A 2 -1.07 9.66 -0.69
C PRO A 2 -1.20 11.06 -0.10
N GLU A 3 -1.39 12.07 -0.95
CA GLU A 3 -1.41 13.48 -0.55
C GLU A 3 -2.49 13.77 0.50
N VAL A 4 -3.70 13.21 0.34
CA VAL A 4 -4.81 13.39 1.30
C VAL A 4 -4.41 12.95 2.72
N ILE A 5 -3.57 11.93 2.84
CA ILE A 5 -3.07 11.44 4.13
C ILE A 5 -1.95 12.34 4.66
N GLU A 6 -1.09 12.87 3.78
CA GLU A 6 -0.06 13.85 4.17
C GLU A 6 -0.68 15.18 4.62
N THR A 7 -1.77 15.61 4.00
CA THR A 7 -2.54 16.78 4.43
C THR A 7 -3.17 16.54 5.80
N TRP A 8 -3.88 15.42 6.00
CA TRP A 8 -4.43 15.06 7.30
C TRP A 8 -3.38 15.05 8.43
N ARG A 9 -2.19 14.47 8.16
CA ARG A 9 -1.07 14.46 9.13
C ARG A 9 -0.54 15.85 9.48
N ARG A 10 -0.60 16.80 8.54
CA ARG A 10 -0.17 18.19 8.74
C ARG A 10 -1.20 18.96 9.56
N GLU A 11 -2.48 18.73 9.30
CA GLU A 11 -3.59 19.36 10.02
C GLU A 11 -3.74 18.83 11.45
N ILE A 12 -3.45 17.55 11.66
CA ILE A 12 -3.60 16.88 12.96
C ILE A 12 -2.29 16.18 13.35
N PRO A 13 -1.27 16.95 13.76
CA PRO A 13 0.04 16.40 14.05
C PRO A 13 0.03 15.51 15.31
N GLY A 14 0.67 14.35 15.22
CA GLY A 14 0.84 13.42 16.35
C GLY A 14 -0.36 12.52 16.63
N GLU A 15 -1.52 12.74 15.99
CA GLU A 15 -2.67 11.86 16.15
C GLU A 15 -2.46 10.52 15.44
N ALA A 16 -2.77 9.43 16.14
CA ALA A 16 -2.71 8.09 15.59
C ALA A 16 -3.91 7.82 14.69
N TYR A 17 -3.71 7.03 13.64
CA TYR A 17 -4.81 6.61 12.78
C TYR A 17 -5.79 5.69 13.51
N ALA A 18 -7.08 5.92 13.35
CA ALA A 18 -8.12 5.06 13.88
C ALA A 18 -8.37 3.83 12.99
N HIS A 19 -8.70 2.69 13.60
CA HIS A 19 -9.10 1.51 12.82
C HIS A 19 -10.30 1.82 11.93
N GLY A 20 -10.20 1.49 10.64
CA GLY A 20 -11.28 1.73 9.70
C GLY A 20 -11.39 3.18 9.23
N GLN A 21 -10.50 4.08 9.65
CA GLN A 21 -10.41 5.45 9.13
C GLN A 21 -10.24 5.42 7.61
N ILE A 22 -10.97 6.30 6.92
CA ILE A 22 -10.99 6.41 5.47
C ILE A 22 -10.64 7.84 5.07
N TRP A 23 -9.75 7.97 4.09
CA TRP A 23 -9.50 9.21 3.35
C TRP A 23 -9.85 9.00 1.89
N THR A 24 -10.34 10.04 1.23
CA THR A 24 -10.77 9.97 -0.16
C THR A 24 -10.02 11.00 -0.98
N GLN A 25 -9.44 10.56 -2.11
CA GLN A 25 -8.73 11.44 -3.04
C GLN A 25 -9.29 11.23 -4.45
N ALA A 26 -9.74 12.32 -5.09
CA ALA A 26 -10.09 12.30 -6.50
C ALA A 26 -8.83 12.08 -7.35
N SER A 27 -8.95 11.32 -8.44
CA SER A 27 -7.85 10.98 -9.35
C SER A 27 -8.32 11.04 -10.80
N ALA A 28 -7.41 11.39 -11.70
CA ALA A 28 -7.62 11.21 -13.13
C ALA A 28 -6.88 9.93 -13.54
N SER A 29 -7.63 8.91 -13.96
CA SER A 29 -7.08 7.60 -14.35
C SER A 29 -6.10 7.68 -15.53
N ASP A 30 -6.24 8.70 -16.38
CA ASP A 30 -5.28 9.10 -17.42
C ASP A 30 -5.33 10.62 -17.63
N ALA A 31 -4.40 11.35 -17.00
CA ALA A 31 -4.32 12.80 -17.10
C ALA A 31 -4.09 13.31 -18.54
N ARG A 32 -3.66 12.45 -19.48
CA ARG A 32 -3.53 12.81 -20.91
C ARG A 32 -4.86 12.76 -21.67
N LYS A 33 -5.85 12.03 -21.15
CA LYS A 33 -7.17 11.84 -21.80
C LYS A 33 -8.30 12.56 -21.09
N HIS A 34 -8.14 12.84 -19.80
CA HIS A 34 -9.18 13.45 -18.98
C HIS A 34 -8.61 14.61 -18.17
N THR A 35 -9.14 15.82 -18.41
CA THR A 35 -8.83 17.02 -17.63
C THR A 35 -9.59 17.04 -16.29
N THR A 36 -10.71 16.32 -16.21
CA THR A 36 -11.54 16.21 -15.00
C THR A 36 -11.31 14.85 -14.33
N PRO A 37 -11.20 14.78 -12.99
CA PRO A 37 -11.11 13.50 -12.28
C PRO A 37 -12.29 12.60 -12.64
N ASN A 38 -11.98 11.41 -13.16
CA ASN A 38 -12.97 10.39 -13.52
C ASN A 38 -12.90 9.16 -12.62
N THR A 39 -11.97 9.15 -11.66
CA THR A 39 -11.87 8.12 -10.62
C THR A 39 -11.69 8.74 -9.24
N VAL A 40 -11.92 7.92 -8.23
CA VAL A 40 -11.69 8.24 -6.83
C VAL A 40 -10.95 7.08 -6.17
N THR A 41 -9.98 7.39 -5.33
CA THR A 41 -9.32 6.40 -4.48
C THR A 41 -9.70 6.62 -3.03
N HIS A 42 -10.27 5.58 -2.41
CA HIS A 42 -10.50 5.53 -0.97
C HIS A 42 -9.34 4.80 -0.30
N PHE A 43 -8.65 5.47 0.62
CA PHE A 43 -7.61 4.87 1.44
C PHE A 43 -8.18 4.49 2.80
N GLN A 44 -8.09 3.21 3.17
CA GLN A 44 -8.53 2.75 4.48
C GLN A 44 -7.35 2.26 5.32
N TYR A 45 -7.29 2.73 6.57
CA TYR A 45 -6.37 2.20 7.57
C TYR A 45 -6.94 1.01 8.35
N SER A 46 -6.08 0.03 8.67
CA SER A 46 -6.43 -1.15 9.47
C SER A 46 -5.28 -1.53 10.38
N TYR A 47 -5.56 -1.66 11.69
CA TYR A 47 -4.59 -2.13 12.69
C TYR A 47 -4.02 -3.51 12.35
N ASP A 48 -4.85 -4.47 11.93
CA ASP A 48 -4.37 -5.81 11.60
C ASP A 48 -3.41 -5.80 10.41
N ARG A 49 -3.68 -4.94 9.41
CA ARG A 49 -2.78 -4.75 8.27
C ARG A 49 -1.50 -4.06 8.71
N ALA A 50 -1.59 -3.03 9.55
CA ALA A 50 -0.42 -2.33 10.09
C ALA A 50 0.48 -3.30 10.86
N ARG A 51 -0.09 -4.06 11.81
CA ARG A 51 0.63 -5.08 12.60
C ARG A 51 1.37 -6.09 11.72
N ARG A 52 0.68 -6.68 10.73
CA ARG A 52 1.27 -7.65 9.81
C ARG A 52 2.37 -7.03 8.93
N GLY A 53 2.10 -5.86 8.37
CA GLY A 53 3.06 -5.13 7.52
C GLY A 53 4.31 -4.75 8.30
N LEU A 54 4.17 -4.13 9.47
CA LEU A 54 5.29 -3.73 10.33
C LEU A 54 6.13 -4.93 10.74
N ARG A 55 5.51 -6.05 11.10
CA ARG A 55 6.21 -7.31 11.41
C ARG A 55 7.02 -7.79 10.21
N GLY A 56 6.41 -7.90 9.03
CA GLY A 56 7.10 -8.34 7.81
C GLY A 56 8.25 -7.41 7.41
N ILE A 57 8.06 -6.09 7.52
CA ILE A 57 9.12 -5.10 7.29
C ILE A 57 10.27 -5.32 8.28
N LYS A 58 9.98 -5.45 9.58
CA LYS A 58 10.99 -5.68 10.62
C LYS A 58 11.81 -6.93 10.33
N GLU A 59 11.16 -8.05 10.03
CA GLU A 59 11.81 -9.33 9.73
C GLU A 59 12.70 -9.24 8.49
N GLN A 60 12.21 -8.62 7.42
CA GLN A 60 12.96 -8.50 6.16
C GLN A 60 14.15 -7.54 6.29
N VAL A 61 14.01 -6.44 7.04
CA VAL A 61 15.13 -5.53 7.35
C VAL A 61 16.18 -6.24 8.21
N ALA A 62 15.75 -7.01 9.21
CA ALA A 62 16.67 -7.79 10.05
C ALA A 62 17.45 -8.82 9.21
N LYS A 63 16.77 -9.54 8.30
CA LYS A 63 17.42 -10.46 7.36
C LYS A 63 18.41 -9.75 6.44
N ALA A 64 18.05 -8.58 5.90
CA ALA A 64 18.95 -7.79 5.08
C ALA A 64 20.20 -7.38 5.87
N LYS A 65 20.03 -6.91 7.11
CA LYS A 65 21.14 -6.52 8.00
C LYS A 65 22.10 -7.68 8.25
N ARG A 66 21.60 -8.82 8.72
CA ARG A 66 22.43 -10.01 8.99
C ARG A 66 23.21 -10.49 7.76
N ALA A 67 22.62 -10.33 6.57
CA ALA A 67 23.28 -10.70 5.32
C ALA A 67 24.38 -9.71 4.92
N VAL A 68 24.20 -8.41 5.17
CA VAL A 68 25.24 -7.39 4.99
C VAL A 68 26.37 -7.57 6.00
N ASP A 69 26.05 -7.97 7.24
CA ASP A 69 27.02 -8.24 8.30
C ASP A 69 27.79 -9.56 8.11
N GLY A 70 27.47 -10.35 7.08
CA GLY A 70 28.12 -11.63 6.78
C GLY A 70 27.66 -12.81 7.64
N GLU A 71 26.68 -12.62 8.53
CA GLU A 71 26.16 -13.69 9.40
C GLU A 71 25.36 -14.76 8.63
N ILE A 72 24.76 -14.38 7.50
CA ILE A 72 23.98 -15.27 6.63
C ILE A 72 24.29 -15.02 5.16
N ALA A 73 24.08 -16.04 4.32
CA ALA A 73 24.22 -15.90 2.88
C ALA A 73 23.23 -14.86 2.31
N ILE A 74 23.72 -14.01 1.41
CA ILE A 74 22.91 -13.00 0.72
C ILE A 74 21.97 -13.70 -0.28
N LYS A 75 20.66 -13.64 -0.01
CA LYS A 75 19.58 -14.10 -0.91
C LYS A 75 18.79 -12.92 -1.48
N ARG A 76 17.76 -13.13 -2.30
CA ARG A 76 16.88 -12.03 -2.75
C ARG A 76 16.15 -11.41 -1.55
N ASN A 77 16.36 -10.12 -1.31
CA ASN A 77 15.62 -9.31 -0.34
C ASN A 77 15.38 -7.93 -0.94
N ARG A 78 14.18 -7.38 -0.71
CA ARG A 78 13.79 -6.07 -1.24
C ARG A 78 14.46 -4.88 -0.56
N TYR A 79 15.01 -5.06 0.64
CA TYR A 79 15.68 -4.00 1.38
C TYR A 79 17.20 -4.03 1.19
N PHE A 80 17.70 -4.75 0.19
CA PHE A 80 19.04 -4.49 -0.29
C PHE A 80 19.07 -3.24 -1.15
N ASP A 81 20.07 -2.41 -0.92
CA ASP A 81 20.44 -1.38 -1.86
C ASP A 81 21.20 -2.04 -3.03
N LEU A 82 20.53 -2.11 -4.17
CA LEU A 82 21.09 -2.68 -5.41
C LEU A 82 21.90 -1.64 -6.20
N SER A 83 21.84 -0.37 -5.81
CA SER A 83 22.56 0.72 -6.50
C SER A 83 24.02 0.85 -6.03
N THR A 84 24.36 0.26 -4.88
CA THR A 84 25.69 0.36 -4.29
C THR A 84 26.54 -0.90 -4.58
N PRO A 85 27.81 -0.75 -5.01
CA PRO A 85 28.72 -1.88 -5.26
C PRO A 85 28.87 -2.81 -4.04
N ASN A 86 28.89 -2.21 -2.86
CA ASN A 86 28.81 -2.93 -1.58
C ASN A 86 27.34 -3.00 -1.18
N LYS A 87 26.72 -4.18 -1.25
CA LYS A 87 25.31 -4.39 -0.88
C LYS A 87 25.06 -3.85 0.53
N LYS A 88 24.28 -2.78 0.66
CA LYS A 88 23.88 -2.17 1.95
C LYS A 88 22.41 -2.43 2.24
N VAL A 89 21.98 -2.18 3.47
CA VAL A 89 20.56 -2.19 3.84
C VAL A 89 19.91 -0.85 3.47
N ASN A 90 18.81 -0.88 2.73
CA ASN A 90 18.03 0.29 2.37
C ASN A 90 17.01 0.65 3.46
N TYR A 91 17.47 1.33 4.50
CA TYR A 91 16.61 1.79 5.60
C TYR A 91 15.60 2.86 5.18
N ALA A 92 15.92 3.68 4.17
CA ALA A 92 15.03 4.70 3.65
C ALA A 92 13.76 4.08 3.03
N LEU A 93 13.93 3.02 2.23
CA LEU A 93 12.80 2.26 1.68
C LEU A 93 11.97 1.61 2.79
N ALA A 94 12.64 1.05 3.81
CA ALA A 94 11.94 0.49 4.96
C ALA A 94 11.12 1.54 5.73
N ALA A 95 11.66 2.76 5.93
CA ALA A 95 10.94 3.86 6.56
C ALA A 95 9.69 4.26 5.75
N LYS A 96 9.81 4.37 4.42
CA LYS A 96 8.67 4.62 3.51
C LYS A 96 7.61 3.53 3.65
N HIS A 97 8.00 2.25 3.67
CA HIS A 97 7.04 1.16 3.83
C HIS A 97 6.38 1.15 5.20
N ARG A 98 7.10 1.48 6.28
CA ARG A 98 6.53 1.61 7.63
C ARG A 98 5.47 2.70 7.69
N ALA A 99 5.75 3.85 7.08
CA ALA A 99 4.80 4.95 7.06
C ALA A 99 3.53 4.67 6.23
N LEU A 100 3.57 3.70 5.29
CA LEU A 100 2.41 3.19 4.55
C LEU A 100 1.72 1.98 5.23
N ALA A 101 2.31 1.42 6.28
CA ALA A 101 1.81 0.19 6.88
C ALA A 101 0.36 0.38 7.36
N GLY A 102 -0.51 -0.55 7.01
CA GLY A 102 -1.92 -0.50 7.39
C GLY A 102 -2.83 0.25 6.43
N ILE A 103 -2.31 1.08 5.55
CA ILE A 103 -3.09 1.80 4.53
C ILE A 103 -3.32 0.90 3.32
N LYS A 104 -4.53 0.88 2.77
CA LYS A 104 -4.85 0.26 1.48
C LYS A 104 -5.72 1.20 0.66
N GLY A 105 -5.37 1.40 -0.61
CA GLY A 105 -6.19 2.13 -1.59
C GLY A 105 -7.21 1.22 -2.28
N TYR A 106 -8.39 1.77 -2.52
CA TYR A 106 -9.48 1.19 -3.29
C TYR A 106 -9.89 2.23 -4.33
N GLU A 107 -9.40 2.06 -5.57
CA GLU A 107 -9.75 2.95 -6.68
C GLU A 107 -11.04 2.51 -7.36
N THR A 108 -11.87 3.46 -7.78
CA THR A 108 -13.09 3.19 -8.53
C THR A 108 -13.45 4.38 -9.43
N ASP A 109 -14.11 4.10 -10.54
CA ASP A 109 -14.79 5.05 -11.42
C ASP A 109 -16.22 5.37 -10.93
N LEU A 110 -16.75 4.64 -9.95
CA LEU A 110 -18.03 4.89 -9.30
C LEU A 110 -17.90 6.04 -8.28
N THR A 111 -17.62 7.24 -8.77
CA THR A 111 -17.27 8.42 -7.95
C THR A 111 -18.40 8.89 -7.02
N ALA A 112 -19.65 8.54 -7.31
CA ALA A 112 -20.81 8.84 -6.48
C ALA A 112 -21.07 7.80 -5.36
N LEU A 113 -20.42 6.64 -5.42
CA LEU A 113 -20.65 5.57 -4.45
C LEU A 113 -19.89 5.85 -3.13
N PRO A 114 -20.51 5.66 -1.96
CA PRO A 114 -19.83 5.93 -0.70
C PRO A 114 -18.68 4.94 -0.47
N ALA A 115 -17.60 5.43 0.14
CA ALA A 115 -16.37 4.66 0.32
C ALA A 115 -16.56 3.31 1.03
N GLN A 116 -17.48 3.25 2.01
CA GLN A 116 -17.79 2.02 2.74
C GLN A 116 -18.37 0.93 1.82
N GLU A 117 -19.24 1.32 0.89
CA GLU A 117 -19.82 0.39 -0.08
C GLU A 117 -18.78 -0.09 -1.08
N VAL A 118 -17.97 0.82 -1.64
CA VAL A 118 -16.83 0.47 -2.52
C VAL A 118 -15.92 -0.55 -1.83
N ILE A 119 -15.49 -0.26 -0.60
CA ILE A 119 -14.63 -1.16 0.19
C ILE A 119 -15.35 -2.50 0.46
N GLY A 120 -16.65 -2.47 0.75
CA GLY A 120 -17.49 -3.65 0.95
C GLY A 120 -17.54 -4.55 -0.28
N HIS A 121 -17.75 -3.98 -1.47
CA HIS A 121 -17.73 -4.70 -2.75
C HIS A 121 -16.36 -5.35 -2.98
N TYR A 122 -15.26 -4.60 -2.81
CA TYR A 122 -13.91 -5.15 -2.92
C TYR A 122 -13.64 -6.30 -1.95
N ARG A 123 -14.10 -6.20 -0.69
CA ARG A 123 -13.96 -7.28 0.30
C ARG A 123 -14.77 -8.52 -0.09
N ARG A 124 -15.97 -8.35 -0.64
CA ARG A 124 -16.82 -9.45 -1.13
C ARG A 124 -16.15 -10.17 -2.30
N LEU A 125 -15.67 -9.42 -3.30
CA LEU A 125 -14.92 -9.96 -4.44
C LEU A 125 -13.71 -10.79 -3.99
N PHE A 126 -12.96 -10.30 -3.00
CA PHE A 126 -11.82 -11.04 -2.46
C PHE A 126 -12.21 -12.38 -1.81
N ARG A 127 -13.40 -12.46 -1.20
CA ARG A 127 -13.88 -13.67 -0.52
C ARG A 127 -14.40 -14.72 -1.52
N THR A 128 -15.10 -14.30 -2.56
CA THR A 128 -15.74 -15.19 -3.54
C THR A 128 -14.77 -15.78 -4.55
N TRP A 129 -13.60 -15.16 -4.76
CA TRP A 129 -12.66 -15.63 -5.77
C TRP A 129 -11.80 -16.84 -5.31
N PRO A 130 -11.59 -17.86 -6.18
CA PRO A 130 -10.78 -19.03 -5.84
C PRO A 130 -9.33 -18.66 -5.47
N PRO A 131 -8.65 -19.42 -4.58
CA PRO A 131 -7.29 -19.10 -4.11
C PRO A 131 -6.30 -18.78 -5.25
N LEU A 132 -6.42 -19.50 -6.36
CA LEU A 132 -5.55 -19.35 -7.53
C LEU A 132 -5.72 -18.04 -8.30
N GLY A 133 -6.75 -17.24 -8.10
CA GLY A 133 -6.84 -15.92 -8.75
C GLY A 133 -7.05 -14.74 -7.81
N ARG A 134 -6.87 -14.91 -6.50
CA ARG A 134 -6.77 -13.76 -5.57
C ARG A 134 -5.62 -12.83 -5.95
N HIS A 135 -4.58 -13.36 -6.59
CA HIS A 135 -3.48 -12.57 -7.14
C HIS A 135 -3.93 -11.67 -8.31
N LEU A 136 -4.99 -12.04 -9.04
CA LEU A 136 -5.62 -11.22 -10.10
C LEU A 136 -6.48 -10.09 -9.53
N ILE A 137 -6.92 -10.17 -8.27
CA ILE A 137 -7.60 -9.05 -7.57
C ILE A 137 -6.58 -8.00 -7.11
N SER A 138 -5.32 -8.40 -6.93
CA SER A 138 -4.17 -7.52 -6.70
C SER A 138 -3.40 -7.16 -7.99
N SER A 139 -3.75 -7.79 -9.12
CA SER A 139 -3.15 -7.56 -10.44
C SER A 139 -4.17 -6.94 -11.40
N PRO A 140 -3.75 -6.35 -12.52
CA PRO A 140 -4.51 -5.31 -13.22
C PRO A 140 -5.72 -5.78 -14.05
N VAL A 141 -6.29 -6.96 -13.80
CA VAL A 141 -7.20 -7.60 -14.76
C VAL A 141 -8.57 -7.84 -14.13
N GLY A 142 -9.55 -7.03 -14.54
CA GLY A 142 -10.97 -7.39 -14.43
C GLY A 142 -11.89 -6.43 -13.69
N LEU A 143 -11.60 -5.13 -13.69
CA LEU A 143 -12.48 -3.96 -13.49
C LEU A 143 -11.50 -2.77 -13.45
N GLY A 144 -11.79 -1.67 -14.16
CA GLY A 144 -10.99 -0.43 -14.24
C GLY A 144 -9.70 -0.37 -13.40
N ARG A 145 -8.56 -0.48 -14.09
CA ARG A 145 -7.17 -0.48 -13.61
C ARG A 145 -6.88 0.28 -12.30
N LYS A 146 -5.90 -0.31 -11.58
CA LYS A 146 -4.93 0.25 -10.60
C LYS A 146 -5.30 0.17 -9.11
N VAL A 147 -5.11 -1.02 -8.51
CA VAL A 147 -4.86 -1.09 -7.06
C VAL A 147 -3.49 -0.46 -6.79
N ILE A 148 -3.47 0.78 -6.29
CA ILE A 148 -2.22 1.43 -5.89
C ILE A 148 -1.89 1.06 -4.43
N TYR A 149 -0.67 0.52 -4.27
CA TYR A 149 0.06 0.18 -3.05
C TYR A 149 -0.37 -1.08 -2.29
N HIS A 150 0.44 -2.13 -2.46
CA HIS A 150 0.62 -3.19 -1.47
C HIS A 150 2.11 -3.33 -1.16
N HIS A 151 2.55 -2.81 0.01
CA HIS A 151 3.75 -3.32 0.66
C HIS A 151 3.32 -4.49 1.55
N ALA A 152 3.45 -5.71 1.02
CA ALA A 152 3.56 -6.93 1.81
C ALA A 152 5.01 -7.37 1.76
#